data_AF-A4JRA5-F1
#
_entry.id   AF-A4JRA5-F1
#
_cell.length_a   1.000
_cell.length_b   1.000
_cell.length_c   1.000
_cell.angle_alpha   90.00
_cell.angle_beta   90.00
_cell.angle_gamma   90.00
#
_symmetry.space_group_name_H-M   'P 1'
#
loop_
_entity.id
_entity.type
_entity.pdbx_description
1 polymer ?
#
loop_
_entity_poly.entity_id
_entity_poly.type
_entity_poly.pdbx_seq_one_letter_code
_entity_poly.pdbx_strand_id
1 'polypeptide(L)' 'METKTARLTVLIDPAKKEAFEILCAEQDLTPSQVVRQLIREYLDTHGISYKTKSAVAKRVRK' A
#
# COMPACT_ATOMS: atom_id res chain seq x y z
N MET A 1 -6.70 21.22 1.78
CA MET A 1 -7.32 19.94 2.18
C MET A 1 -6.25 19.11 2.86
N GLU A 2 -6.45 18.80 4.13
CA GLU A 2 -5.44 18.22 5.03
C GLU A 2 -4.82 16.94 4.46
N THR A 3 -3.52 17.00 4.22
CA THR A 3 -2.67 15.90 3.81
C THR A 3 -2.57 14.89 4.95
N LYS A 4 -3.51 13.94 5.00
CA LYS A 4 -3.45 12.72 5.85
C LYS A 4 -2.36 11.76 5.33
N THR A 5 -1.16 12.27 5.09
CA THR A 5 -0.02 11.53 4.55
C THR A 5 1.02 11.39 5.65
N ALA A 6 1.22 10.16 6.13
CA ALA A 6 2.32 9.80 7.01
C ALA A 6 3.38 9.03 6.20
N ARG A 7 4.67 9.21 6.55
CA ARG A 7 5.77 8.45 5.96
C ARG A 7 6.03 7.20 6.78
N LEU A 8 5.94 6.03 6.15
CA LEU A 8 6.36 4.77 6.73
C LEU A 8 7.75 4.43 6.17
N THR A 9 8.75 4.32 7.04
CA THR A 9 10.11 3.89 6.68
C THR A 9 10.33 2.50 7.26
N VAL A 10 10.68 1.54 6.40
CA VAL A 10 10.97 0.16 6.78
C VAL A 10 12.38 -0.19 6.30
N LEU A 11 13.21 -0.72 7.20
CA LEU A 11 14.51 -1.27 6.82
C LEU A 11 14.29 -2.68 6.29
N ILE A 12 14.73 -2.92 5.06
CA ILE A 12 14.68 -4.23 4.42
C ILE A 12 16.07 -4.58 3.89
N ASP A 13 16.34 -5.87 3.82
CA ASP A 13 17.55 -6.39 3.21
C ASP A 13 17.64 -5.97 1.72
N PRO A 14 18.84 -5.59 1.23
CA PRO A 14 19.01 -5.09 -0.14
C PRO A 14 18.64 -6.11 -1.21
N ALA A 15 18.92 -7.40 -1.01
CA ALA A 15 18.57 -8.43 -1.98
C ALA A 15 17.05 -8.63 -2.05
N LYS A 16 16.36 -8.56 -0.90
CA LYS A 16 14.89 -8.58 -0.88
C LYS A 16 14.28 -7.35 -1.54
N LYS A 17 14.88 -6.17 -1.36
CA LYS A 17 14.42 -4.94 -2.02
C LYS A 17 14.47 -5.08 -3.54
N GLU A 18 15.59 -5.57 -4.06
CA GLU A 18 15.79 -5.74 -5.50
C GLU A 18 14.79 -6.74 -6.08
N ALA A 19 14.66 -7.92 -5.48
CA ALA A 19 13.68 -8.91 -5.91
C ALA A 19 12.24 -8.38 -5.89
N PHE A 20 11.88 -7.61 -4.86
CA PHE A 20 10.56 -6.99 -4.76
C PHE A 20 10.32 -5.91 -5.82
N GLU A 21 11.35 -5.11 -6.13
CA GLU A 21 11.27 -4.04 -7.13
C GLU A 21 11.12 -4.63 -8.55
N ILE A 22 11.86 -5.70 -8.86
CA ILE A 22 11.73 -6.46 -10.11
C ILE A 22 10.33 -7.03 -10.25
N LEU A 23 9.84 -7.73 -9.22
CA LEU A 23 8.50 -8.33 -9.23
C LEU A 23 7.39 -7.29 -9.42
N CYS A 24 7.55 -6.10 -8.82
CA CYS A 24 6.61 -5.00 -9.01
C CYS A 24 6.68 -4.45 -10.44
N ALA A 25 7.89 -4.30 -11.00
CA ALA A 25 8.10 -3.82 -12.36
C ALA A 25 7.52 -4.77 -13.42
N GLU A 26 7.63 -6.08 -13.22
CA GLU A 26 7.01 -7.10 -14.09
C GLU A 26 5.48 -7.01 -14.15
N GLN A 27 4.85 -6.39 -13.15
CA GLN A 27 3.40 -6.25 -13.03
C GLN A 27 2.92 -4.81 -13.32
N ASP A 28 3.80 -3.93 -13.81
CA ASP A 28 3.53 -2.50 -14.00
C ASP A 28 3.06 -1.78 -12.71
N LEU A 29 3.51 -2.26 -11.56
CA LEU A 29 3.17 -1.71 -10.25
C LEU A 29 4.38 -1.03 -9.60
N THR A 30 4.11 -0.01 -8.77
CA THR A 30 5.16 0.56 -7.90
C THR A 30 5.18 -0.16 -6.55
N PRO A 31 6.35 -0.34 -5.92
CA PRO A 31 6.45 -0.99 -4.62
C PRO A 31 5.59 -0.28 -3.54
N SER A 32 5.45 1.04 -3.64
CA SER A 32 4.58 1.82 -2.74
C SER A 32 3.09 1.49 -2.91
N GLN A 33 2.62 1.14 -4.11
CA GLN A 33 1.24 0.71 -4.33
C GLN A 33 0.99 -0.65 -3.70
N VAL A 34 1.91 -1.60 -3.93
CA VAL A 34 1.81 -2.96 -3.37
C VAL A 34 1.83 -2.94 -1.85
N VAL A 35 2.76 -2.18 -1.23
CA VAL A 35 2.84 -2.04 0.23
C VAL A 35 1.56 -1.42 0.81
N ARG A 36 0.98 -0.42 0.15
CA ARG A 36 -0.29 0.18 0.61
C ARG A 36 -1.46 -0.81 0.54
N GLN A 37 -1.47 -1.65 -0.49
CA GLN A 37 -2.50 -2.66 -0.69
C GLN A 37 -2.38 -3.77 0.38
N LEU A 38 -1.15 -4.27 0.60
CA LEU A 38 -0.82 -5.17 1.70
C LEU A 38 -1.25 -4.64 3.07
N ILE A 39 -0.98 -3.37 3.38
CA ILE A 39 -1.41 -2.76 4.66
C ILE A 39 -2.94 -2.78 4.79
N ARG A 40 -3.68 -2.47 3.73
CA ARG A 40 -5.15 -2.48 3.76
C ARG A 40 -5.70 -3.87 3.99
N GLU A 41 -5.21 -4.86 3.25
CA GLU A 41 -5.63 -6.26 3.36
C GLU A 41 -5.27 -6.84 4.73
N TYR A 42 -4.10 -6.50 5.25
CA TYR A 42 -3.67 -6.92 6.58
C TYR A 42 -4.58 -6.33 7.66
N LEU A 43 -4.88 -5.03 7.60
CA LEU A 43 -5.81 -4.40 8.54
C LEU A 43 -7.23 -4.98 8.44
N ASP A 44 -7.69 -5.30 7.23
CA ASP A 44 -9.00 -5.92 7.00
C ASP A 44 -9.07 -7.34 7.57
N THR A 45 -8.04 -8.15 7.32
CA THR A 45 -7.90 -9.52 7.85
C THR A 45 -7.91 -9.55 9.37
N HIS A 46 -7.30 -8.55 10.01
CA HIS A 46 -7.28 -8.40 11.48
C HIS A 46 -8.52 -7.70 12.05
N GLY A 47 -9.51 -7.33 11.22
CA GLY A 47 -10.74 -6.67 11.66
C GLY A 47 -10.55 -5.24 12.18
N ILE A 48 -9.41 -4.61 11.89
CA ILE A 48 -9.08 -3.27 12.39
C ILE A 48 -9.71 -2.21 11.47
N SER A 49 -10.77 -1.57 11.97
CA SER A 49 -11.38 -0.43 11.29
C SER A 49 -10.61 0.86 11.59
N TYR A 50 -10.19 1.57 10.54
CA TYR A 50 -9.51 2.86 10.65
C TYR A 50 -10.39 4.00 10.09
N LYS A 51 -10.33 5.18 10.71
CA LYS A 51 -11.23 6.33 10.46
C LYS A 51 -11.27 6.82 8.99
N THR A 52 -10.30 6.46 8.16
CA THR A 52 -10.22 6.81 6.73
C THR A 52 -10.68 5.71 5.78
N LYS A 53 -11.37 4.64 6.25
CA LYS A 53 -11.96 3.59 5.38
C LYS A 53 -13.03 4.13 4.39
N SER A 54 -13.31 5.44 4.41
CA SER A 54 -14.30 6.08 3.55
C SER A 54 -13.67 6.76 2.31
N ALA A 55 -14.15 6.32 1.13
CA ALA A 55 -14.24 7.05 -0.15
C ALA A 55 -13.18 6.89 -1.27
N VAL A 56 -12.21 5.96 -1.21
CA VAL A 56 -11.38 5.67 -2.42
C VAL A 56 -12.04 4.65 -3.36
N ALA A 57 -12.72 3.63 -2.82
CA ALA A 57 -13.39 2.60 -3.63
C ALA A 57 -14.61 3.12 -4.43
N LYS A 58 -15.13 4.32 -4.12
CA LYS A 58 -16.30 4.90 -4.83
C LYS A 58 -15.94 5.73 -6.06
N ARG A 59 -14.66 6.06 -6.29
CA ARG A 59 -14.24 6.96 -7.39
C ARG A 59 -13.82 6.28 -8.70
N VAL A 60 -13.69 4.95 -8.73
CA VAL A 60 -13.34 4.18 -9.95
C VAL A 60 -14.60 3.65 -10.67
N ARG A 61 -15.77 4.23 -10.40
CA ARG A 61 -17.01 3.98 -11.15
C ARG A 61 -17.67 5.31 -11.51
N LYS A 62 -17.14 6.01 -12.51
CA LYS A 62 -17.91 6.95 -13.31
C LYS A 62 -17.33 7.01 -14.71
#